data_AF-A0A397BT74-F1
#
_entry.id   AF-A0A397BT74-F1
#
_cell.length_a   1.000
_cell.length_b   1.000
_cell.length_c   1.000
_cell.angle_alpha   90.00
_cell.angle_beta   90.00
_cell.angle_gamma   90.00
#
_symmetry.space_group_name_H-M   'P 1'
#
loop_
_entity.id
_entity.type
_entity.pdbx_description
1 polymer ?
#
loop_
_entity_poly.entity_id
_entity_poly.type
_entity_poly.pdbx_seq_one_letter_code
_entity_poly.pdbx_strand_id
1 'polypeptide(L)'
;ITAEFRKAEDILKRKMNGKDGVTDADAKTRQNVQRALATQLQTLSGEFRKAQKEYLDRVKTQRQGPKEFDFLSEEKKPKRSTGIDGGFMQAQLAEVELAEDLINERDREVQQIATSIQELATIFKELAVLVIDQGTILDRIDYNMEQVVERTQAGIVELTKAETIQKSGRPMKCIGILLALITAMTIILMLKHLH
;
A
#
# COMPACT_ATOMS: atom_id res chain seq x y z
N ILE A 1 -4.31 -8.09 13.27
CA ILE A 1 -4.42 -7.05 12.21
C ILE A 1 -3.15 -6.19 12.15
N THR A 2 -2.67 -5.57 13.24
CA THR A 2 -1.40 -4.81 13.23
C THR A 2 -0.18 -5.61 12.79
N ALA A 3 -0.10 -6.89 13.15
CA ALA A 3 0.94 -7.80 12.66
C ALA A 3 0.96 -7.94 11.12
N GLU A 4 -0.20 -7.90 10.46
CA GLU A 4 -0.30 -7.96 8.99
C GLU A 4 0.15 -6.64 8.36
N PHE A 5 -0.16 -5.50 8.98
CA PHE A 5 0.39 -4.20 8.56
C PHE A 5 1.91 -4.15 8.66
N ARG A 6 2.48 -4.65 9.76
CA ARG A 6 3.93 -4.81 9.95
C ARG A 6 4.56 -5.70 8.88
N LYS A 7 3.95 -6.85 8.62
CA LYS A 7 4.42 -7.78 7.59
C LYS A 7 4.38 -7.16 6.20
N ALA A 8 3.31 -6.43 5.87
CA ALA A 8 3.19 -5.70 4.61
C ALA A 8 4.26 -4.61 4.49
N GLU A 9 4.50 -3.85 5.56
CA GLU A 9 5.55 -2.83 5.65
C GLU A 9 6.95 -3.44 5.43
N ASP A 10 7.27 -4.54 6.11
CA ASP A 10 8.56 -5.23 6.00
C ASP A 10 8.80 -5.80 4.60
N ILE A 11 7.76 -6.36 3.97
CA ILE A 11 7.83 -6.83 2.58
C ILE A 11 8.15 -5.65 1.64
N LEU A 12 7.54 -4.49 1.88
CA LEU A 12 7.72 -3.30 1.06
C LEU A 12 9.15 -2.74 1.23
N LYS A 13 9.65 -2.65 2.47
CA LYS A 13 11.04 -2.28 2.80
C LYS A 13 12.06 -3.26 2.20
N ARG A 14 11.80 -4.57 2.27
CA ARG A 14 12.71 -5.59 1.72
C ARG A 14 12.80 -5.52 0.19
N LYS A 15 11.67 -5.28 -0.47
CA LYS A 15 11.63 -5.08 -1.93
C LYS A 15 12.30 -3.78 -2.39
N MET A 16 12.50 -2.78 -1.52
CA MET A 16 13.31 -1.59 -1.82
C MET A 16 14.81 -1.87 -1.88
N ASN A 17 15.31 -2.73 -0.99
CA ASN A 17 16.75 -2.96 -0.85
C ASN A 17 17.29 -4.06 -1.79
N GLY A 18 16.41 -4.77 -2.51
CA GLY A 18 16.80 -5.76 -3.52
C GLY A 18 17.45 -5.10 -4.74
N LYS A 19 18.79 -5.07 -4.77
CA LYS A 19 19.60 -4.72 -5.95
C LYS A 19 19.70 -5.91 -6.91
N ASP A 20 18.56 -6.48 -7.32
CA ASP A 20 18.60 -7.52 -8.34
C ASP A 20 18.53 -6.85 -9.71
N GLY A 21 19.64 -6.99 -10.46
CA GLY A 21 19.92 -6.29 -11.70
C GLY A 21 18.84 -6.50 -12.74
N VAL A 22 18.11 -5.43 -13.05
CA VAL A 22 17.20 -5.35 -14.19
C VAL A 22 17.20 -3.90 -14.69
N THR A 23 17.10 -3.74 -15.99
CA THR A 23 16.95 -2.51 -16.80
C THR A 23 16.41 -1.29 -16.05
N ASP A 24 16.90 -0.09 -16.38
CA ASP A 24 16.43 1.19 -15.78
C ASP A 24 14.90 1.34 -15.79
N ALA A 25 14.23 0.82 -16.82
CA ALA A 25 12.77 0.77 -16.92
C ALA A 25 12.11 -0.10 -15.84
N ASP A 26 12.71 -1.24 -15.50
CA ASP A 26 12.21 -2.15 -14.47
C ASP A 26 12.45 -1.57 -13.06
N ALA A 27 13.55 -0.84 -12.86
CA ALA A 27 13.80 -0.11 -11.62
C ALA A 27 12.72 0.97 -11.37
N LYS A 28 12.42 1.77 -12.39
CA LYS A 28 11.36 2.80 -12.34
C LYS A 28 9.97 2.20 -12.10
N THR A 29 9.65 1.10 -12.78
CA THR A 29 8.36 0.41 -12.61
C THR A 29 8.21 -0.13 -11.18
N ARG A 30 9.25 -0.77 -10.62
CA ARG A 30 9.25 -1.24 -9.23
C ARG A 30 9.04 -0.09 -8.25
N GLN A 31 9.72 1.04 -8.47
CA GLN A 31 9.58 2.23 -7.62
C GLN A 31 8.13 2.73 -7.62
N ASN A 32 7.51 2.84 -8.78
CA ASN A 32 6.12 3.29 -8.92
C ASN A 32 5.13 2.35 -8.22
N VAL A 33 5.30 1.03 -8.37
CA VAL A 33 4.48 0.03 -7.67
C VAL A 33 4.65 0.13 -6.15
N GLN A 34 5.88 0.29 -5.65
CA GLN A 34 6.15 0.44 -4.22
C GLN A 34 5.43 1.66 -3.63
N ARG A 35 5.51 2.80 -4.33
CA ARG A 35 4.87 4.05 -3.90
C ARG A 35 3.35 3.95 -3.90
N ALA A 36 2.77 3.29 -4.90
CA ALA A 36 1.34 3.02 -4.94
C ALA A 36 0.89 2.17 -3.75
N LEU A 37 1.62 1.08 -3.47
CA LEU A 37 1.34 0.20 -2.33
C LEU A 37 1.52 0.90 -0.98
N ALA A 38 2.56 1.72 -0.82
CA ALA A 38 2.80 2.49 0.40
C ALA A 38 1.66 3.50 0.66
N THR A 39 1.17 4.15 -0.40
CA THR A 39 0.03 5.08 -0.32
C THR A 39 -1.25 4.34 0.11
N GLN A 40 -1.54 3.18 -0.50
CA GLN A 40 -2.70 2.36 -0.12
C GLN A 40 -2.61 1.87 1.33
N LEU A 41 -1.44 1.40 1.76
CA LEU A 41 -1.21 0.94 3.12
C LEU A 41 -1.35 2.08 4.14
N GLN A 42 -0.92 3.29 3.78
CA GLN A 42 -1.08 4.49 4.60
C GLN A 42 -2.55 4.88 4.74
N THR A 43 -3.34 4.90 3.66
CA THR A 43 -4.79 5.16 3.70
C THR A 43 -5.50 4.13 4.58
N LEU A 44 -5.26 2.84 4.35
CA LEU A 44 -5.88 1.76 5.11
C LEU A 44 -5.50 1.82 6.61
N SER A 45 -4.24 2.14 6.91
CA SER A 45 -3.80 2.36 8.30
C SER A 45 -4.51 3.55 8.94
N GLY A 46 -4.75 4.62 8.19
CA GLY A 46 -5.50 5.78 8.66
C GLY A 46 -6.97 5.45 8.97
N GLU A 47 -7.64 4.73 8.08
CA GLU A 47 -9.02 4.27 8.26
C GLU A 47 -9.15 3.32 9.46
N PHE A 48 -8.24 2.35 9.59
CA PHE A 48 -8.27 1.41 10.70
C PHE A 48 -8.05 2.09 12.06
N ARG A 49 -7.16 3.08 12.14
CA ARG A 49 -6.97 3.88 13.36
C ARG A 49 -8.19 4.72 13.70
N LYS A 50 -8.86 5.27 12.70
CA LYS A 50 -10.12 6.00 12.89
C LYS A 50 -11.19 5.07 13.48
N ALA A 51 -11.32 3.86 12.93
CA ALA A 51 -12.25 2.85 13.45
C ALA A 51 -11.90 2.42 14.89
N GLN A 52 -10.61 2.18 15.18
CA GLN A 52 -10.15 1.86 16.55
C GLN A 52 -10.41 2.99 17.55
N LYS A 53 -10.19 4.25 17.15
CA LYS A 53 -10.48 5.42 17.98
C LYS A 53 -11.97 5.56 18.24
N GLU A 54 -12.80 5.36 17.22
CA GLU A 54 -14.26 5.40 17.35
C GLU A 54 -14.78 4.30 18.29
N TYR A 55 -14.24 3.08 18.17
CA TYR A 55 -14.54 1.99 19.09
C TYR A 55 -14.13 2.33 20.53
N LEU A 56 -12.92 2.87 20.72
CA LEU A 56 -12.44 3.29 22.03
C LEU A 56 -13.34 4.36 22.66
N ASP A 57 -13.79 5.35 21.88
CA ASP A 57 -14.73 6.37 22.36
C ASP A 57 -16.07 5.74 22.74
N ARG A 58 -16.61 4.80 21.95
CA ARG A 58 -17.85 4.07 22.29
C ARG A 58 -17.72 3.30 23.60
N VAL A 59 -16.61 2.58 23.81
CA VAL A 59 -16.37 1.83 25.05
C VAL A 59 -16.26 2.78 26.26
N LYS A 60 -15.60 3.93 26.10
CA LYS A 60 -15.52 4.95 27.15
C LYS A 60 -16.89 5.54 27.50
N THR A 61 -17.71 5.87 26.50
CA THR A 61 -19.08 6.37 26.72
C THR A 61 -19.96 5.32 27.40
N GLN A 62 -19.79 4.03 27.06
CA GLN A 62 -20.54 2.93 27.67
C GLN A 62 -20.11 2.68 29.14
N ARG A 63 -18.83 2.93 29.46
CA ARG A 63 -18.31 2.90 30.84
C ARG A 63 -18.87 4.05 31.69
N GLN A 64 -19.21 5.18 31.06
CA GLN A 64 -19.94 6.29 31.67
C GLN A 64 -21.47 6.06 31.59
N GLY A 65 -21.95 4.85 31.93
CA GLY A 65 -23.38 4.52 31.96
C GLY A 65 -24.24 5.58 32.66
N PRO A 66 -25.56 5.60 32.41
CA PRO A 66 -26.44 6.72 32.74
C PRO A 66 -26.21 7.15 34.18
N LYS A 67 -26.15 8.48 34.41
CA LYS A 67 -26.05 9.14 35.72
C LYS A 67 -27.24 8.84 36.68
N GLU A 68 -27.89 7.71 36.50
CA GLU A 68 -29.05 7.22 37.24
C GLU A 68 -28.64 6.22 38.34
N PHE A 69 -27.43 5.65 38.26
CA PHE A 69 -26.82 4.87 39.34
C PHE A 69 -25.88 5.70 40.25
N ASP A 70 -26.05 7.03 40.27
CA ASP A 70 -25.41 7.95 41.21
C ASP A 70 -26.05 7.90 42.63
N PHE A 71 -26.96 6.95 42.88
CA PHE A 71 -27.60 6.76 44.19
C PHE A 71 -26.64 6.23 45.28
N LEU A 72 -25.43 5.80 44.90
CA LEU A 72 -24.40 5.30 45.82
C LEU A 72 -23.19 6.25 45.96
N SER A 73 -23.19 7.40 45.27
CA SER A 73 -22.16 8.43 45.43
C SER A 73 -22.46 9.27 46.68
N GLU A 74 -22.06 8.67 47.79
CA GLU A 74 -21.85 9.19 49.14
C GLU A 74 -21.79 10.73 49.33
N GLU A 75 -22.95 11.41 49.33
CA GLU A 75 -23.16 12.66 50.09
C GLU A 75 -24.62 12.80 50.53
N LYS A 76 -25.01 12.04 51.57
CA LYS A 76 -25.86 12.48 52.69
C LYS A 76 -26.20 11.31 53.59
N LYS A 77 -25.68 11.34 54.82
CA LYS A 77 -26.21 10.55 55.94
C LYS A 77 -27.67 10.96 56.19
N PRO A 78 -28.59 10.00 56.31
CA PRO A 78 -29.52 10.05 57.43
C PRO A 78 -29.39 8.80 58.27
N LYS A 79 -29.33 8.99 59.59
CA LYS A 79 -29.45 7.92 60.57
C LYS A 79 -30.79 7.20 60.38
N ARG A 80 -30.78 5.87 60.22
CA ARG A 80 -31.76 5.00 60.89
C ARG A 80 -31.30 3.55 60.91
N SER A 81 -31.67 2.92 62.02
CA SER A 81 -31.23 1.65 62.55
C SER A 81 -31.93 0.44 61.92
N THR A 82 -31.43 -0.73 62.34
CA THR A 82 -32.07 -2.05 62.49
C THR A 82 -32.32 -2.91 61.24
N GLY A 83 -31.72 -4.10 61.24
CA GLY A 83 -32.22 -5.28 60.51
C GLY A 83 -31.12 -6.09 59.86
N ILE A 84 -30.76 -7.22 60.48
CA ILE A 84 -29.90 -8.26 59.91
C ILE A 84 -30.59 -8.88 58.69
N ASP A 85 -29.92 -8.96 57.55
CA ASP A 85 -30.12 -10.03 56.58
C ASP A 85 -28.78 -10.44 55.94
N GLY A 86 -28.19 -11.53 56.45
CA GLY A 86 -26.91 -12.07 56.01
C GLY A 86 -26.99 -12.92 54.73
N GLY A 87 -28.18 -13.14 54.17
CA GLY A 87 -28.37 -13.91 52.92
C GLY A 87 -28.25 -13.09 51.64
N PHE A 88 -28.61 -11.80 51.70
CA PHE A 88 -28.60 -10.89 50.54
C PHE A 88 -27.19 -10.40 50.16
N MET A 89 -26.27 -10.41 51.11
CA MET A 89 -24.90 -9.90 50.95
C MET A 89 -24.05 -10.75 50.01
N GLN A 90 -24.31 -12.07 49.91
CA GLN A 90 -23.52 -12.97 49.08
C GLN A 90 -23.90 -12.91 47.60
N ALA A 91 -25.18 -12.69 47.29
CA ALA A 91 -25.62 -12.43 45.92
C ALA A 91 -25.09 -11.07 45.42
N GLN A 92 -25.10 -10.06 46.29
CA GLN A 92 -24.58 -8.73 45.98
C GLN A 92 -23.04 -8.72 45.83
N LEU A 93 -22.32 -9.51 46.63
CA LEU A 93 -20.86 -9.72 46.48
C LEU A 93 -20.51 -10.45 45.18
N ALA A 94 -21.26 -11.49 44.81
CA ALA A 94 -21.05 -12.21 43.56
C ALA A 94 -21.34 -11.32 42.32
N GLU A 95 -22.32 -10.42 42.42
CA GLU A 95 -22.63 -9.45 41.37
C GLU A 95 -21.54 -8.37 41.24
N VAL A 96 -20.94 -7.93 42.36
CA VAL A 96 -19.79 -7.01 42.36
C VAL A 96 -18.53 -7.69 41.81
N GLU A 97 -18.26 -8.94 42.18
CA GLU A 97 -17.10 -9.72 41.67
C GLU A 97 -17.21 -9.94 40.16
N LEU A 98 -18.40 -10.30 39.66
CA LEU A 98 -18.67 -10.39 38.22
C LEU A 98 -18.53 -9.06 37.49
N ALA A 99 -18.94 -7.95 38.12
CA ALA A 99 -18.78 -6.61 37.56
C ALA A 99 -17.30 -6.18 37.52
N GLU A 100 -16.52 -6.48 38.57
CA GLU A 100 -15.07 -6.22 38.63
C GLU A 100 -14.31 -7.01 37.58
N ASP A 101 -14.64 -8.29 37.39
CA ASP A 101 -14.04 -9.13 36.34
C ASP A 101 -14.34 -8.59 34.94
N LEU A 102 -15.58 -8.20 34.69
CA LEU A 102 -15.99 -7.60 33.42
C LEU A 102 -15.30 -6.26 33.18
N ILE A 103 -15.12 -5.44 34.22
CA ILE A 103 -14.36 -4.18 34.13
C ILE A 103 -12.88 -4.44 33.83
N ASN A 104 -12.26 -5.41 34.51
CA ASN A 104 -10.86 -5.79 34.30
C ASN A 104 -10.60 -6.33 32.89
N GLU A 105 -11.52 -7.14 32.35
CA GLU A 105 -11.42 -7.66 30.99
C GLU A 105 -11.50 -6.53 29.95
N ARG A 106 -12.41 -5.57 30.15
CA ARG A 106 -12.54 -4.39 29.29
C ARG A 106 -11.34 -3.44 29.39
N ASP A 107 -10.73 -3.27 30.56
CA ASP A 107 -9.52 -2.45 30.71
C ASP A 107 -8.32 -3.05 29.95
N ARG A 108 -8.19 -4.39 29.98
CA ARG A 108 -7.20 -5.09 29.17
C ARG A 108 -7.45 -4.86 27.67
N GLU A 109 -8.69 -4.93 27.22
CA GLU A 109 -9.06 -4.69 25.82
C GLU A 109 -8.73 -3.25 25.39
N VAL A 110 -9.08 -2.26 26.21
CA VAL A 110 -8.75 -0.83 25.97
C VAL A 110 -7.24 -0.63 25.86
N GLN A 111 -6.46 -1.26 26.74
CA GLN A 111 -5.01 -1.17 26.73
C GLN A 111 -4.39 -1.81 25.47
N GLN A 112 -4.95 -2.92 25.00
CA GLN A 112 -4.56 -3.53 23.73
C GLN A 112 -4.85 -2.61 22.53
N ILE A 113 -6.01 -1.96 22.51
CA ILE A 113 -6.38 -1.02 21.44
C ILE A 113 -5.47 0.21 21.45
N ALA A 114 -5.17 0.77 22.63
CA ALA A 114 -4.24 1.89 22.75
C ALA A 114 -2.85 1.54 22.22
N THR A 115 -2.36 0.34 22.56
CA THR A 115 -1.08 -0.19 22.05
C THR A 115 -1.12 -0.34 20.53
N SER A 116 -2.21 -0.89 19.99
CA SER A 116 -2.42 -1.06 18.55
C SER A 116 -2.43 0.27 17.78
N ILE A 117 -3.09 1.29 18.33
CA ILE A 117 -3.11 2.65 17.76
C ILE A 117 -1.69 3.25 17.73
N GLN A 118 -0.89 2.98 18.76
CA GLN A 118 0.50 3.45 18.86
C GLN A 118 1.41 2.72 17.86
N GLU A 119 1.26 1.41 17.68
CA GLU A 119 1.97 0.65 16.64
C GLU A 119 1.66 1.19 15.24
N LEU A 120 0.39 1.44 14.95
CA LEU A 120 -0.03 2.03 13.68
C LEU A 120 0.50 3.47 13.50
N ALA A 121 0.88 4.16 14.59
CA ALA A 121 1.54 5.47 14.54
C ALA A 121 2.92 5.37 13.94
N THR A 122 3.64 4.38 14.41
CA THR A 122 4.99 4.07 13.96
C THR A 122 4.93 3.69 12.49
N ILE A 123 4.06 2.74 12.11
CA ILE A 123 3.87 2.34 10.70
C ILE A 123 3.51 3.54 9.83
N PHE A 124 2.59 4.40 10.28
CA PHE A 124 2.20 5.60 9.52
C PHE A 124 3.38 6.56 9.29
N LYS A 125 4.23 6.79 10.30
CA LYS A 125 5.43 7.62 10.16
C LYS A 125 6.45 6.98 9.22
N GLU A 126 6.65 5.67 9.31
CA GLU A 126 7.57 4.92 8.46
C GLU A 126 7.13 4.92 6.99
N LEU A 127 5.81 4.79 6.74
CA LEU A 127 5.24 4.89 5.40
C LEU A 127 5.21 6.34 4.88
N ALA A 128 5.05 7.34 5.74
CA ALA A 128 5.07 8.74 5.33
C ALA A 128 6.40 9.11 4.66
N VAL A 129 7.53 8.60 5.16
CA VAL A 129 8.85 8.81 4.51
C VAL A 129 8.87 8.25 3.09
N LEU A 130 8.18 7.13 2.82
CA LEU A 130 8.11 6.52 1.48
C LEU A 130 7.18 7.29 0.52
N VAL A 131 6.23 8.05 1.06
CA VAL A 131 5.21 8.78 0.29
C VAL A 131 5.61 10.24 0.05
N ILE A 132 6.31 10.88 0.99
CA ILE A 132 6.69 12.31 0.95
C ILE A 132 7.74 12.61 -0.14
N ASP A 133 8.60 11.65 -0.50
CA ASP A 133 9.63 11.83 -1.54
C ASP A 133 9.07 12.01 -2.97
N GLN A 134 7.76 11.88 -3.16
CA GLN A 134 7.06 12.43 -4.32
C GLN A 134 6.18 13.57 -3.83
N GLY A 135 6.29 14.73 -4.47
CA GLY A 135 5.24 15.73 -4.42
C GLY A 135 3.88 15.10 -4.76
N THR A 136 2.81 15.82 -4.39
CA THR A 136 1.40 15.51 -4.66
C THR A 136 1.15 14.66 -5.91
N ILE A 137 0.12 13.80 -5.88
CA ILE A 137 -0.28 12.86 -6.95
C ILE A 137 -0.18 13.43 -8.39
N LEU A 138 -0.42 14.73 -8.59
CA LEU A 138 -0.22 15.44 -9.87
C LEU A 138 1.22 15.35 -10.42
N ASP A 139 2.24 15.51 -9.58
CA ASP A 139 3.67 15.47 -9.97
C ASP A 139 4.03 14.13 -10.62
N ARG A 140 3.34 13.05 -10.22
CA ARG A 140 3.52 11.70 -10.78
C ARG A 140 2.91 11.55 -12.17
N ILE A 141 1.77 12.22 -12.42
CA ILE A 141 1.11 12.21 -13.72
C ILE A 141 1.98 12.99 -14.70
N ASP A 142 2.44 14.17 -14.30
CA ASP A 142 3.30 15.03 -15.12
C ASP A 142 4.62 14.31 -15.45
N TYR A 143 5.28 13.70 -14.46
CA TYR A 143 6.52 12.95 -14.68
C TYR A 143 6.36 11.76 -15.65
N ASN A 144 5.32 10.94 -15.46
CA ASN A 144 5.09 9.80 -16.35
C ASN A 144 4.65 10.26 -17.75
N MET A 145 3.90 11.34 -17.85
CA MET A 145 3.50 11.96 -19.11
C MET A 145 4.72 12.48 -19.86
N GLU A 146 5.64 13.16 -19.18
CA GLU A 146 6.89 13.66 -19.77
C GLU A 146 7.77 12.52 -20.31
N GLN A 147 7.87 11.40 -19.59
CA GLN A 147 8.54 10.20 -20.12
C GLN A 147 7.86 9.61 -21.36
N VAL A 148 6.53 9.61 -21.42
CA VAL A 148 5.81 9.14 -22.61
C VAL A 148 6.09 10.07 -23.79
N VAL A 149 6.05 11.39 -23.57
CA VAL A 149 6.37 12.39 -24.58
C VAL A 149 7.79 12.19 -25.11
N GLU A 150 8.78 12.02 -24.24
CA GLU A 150 10.19 11.79 -24.62
C GLU A 150 10.32 10.50 -25.46
N ARG A 151 9.72 9.40 -25.02
CA ARG A 151 9.77 8.12 -25.75
C ARG A 151 9.07 8.18 -27.09
N THR A 152 7.92 8.84 -27.18
CA THR A 152 7.19 9.03 -28.44
C THR A 152 8.00 9.89 -29.40
N GLN A 153 8.64 10.95 -28.91
CA GLN A 153 9.50 11.80 -29.73
C GLN A 153 10.69 11.01 -30.29
N ALA A 154 11.36 10.20 -29.47
CA ALA A 154 12.44 9.32 -29.93
C ALA A 154 11.94 8.31 -31.00
N GLY A 155 10.77 7.71 -30.79
CA GLY A 155 10.15 6.81 -31.76
C GLY A 155 9.83 7.49 -33.10
N ILE A 156 9.34 8.73 -33.09
CA ILE A 156 9.09 9.52 -34.32
C ILE A 156 10.40 9.74 -35.10
N VAL A 157 11.50 10.03 -34.41
CA VAL A 157 12.81 10.21 -35.06
C VAL A 157 13.27 8.91 -35.74
N GLU A 158 13.12 7.77 -35.06
CA GLU A 158 13.45 6.46 -35.64
C GLU A 158 12.58 6.12 -36.86
N LEU A 159 11.28 6.38 -36.78
CA LEU A 159 10.35 6.19 -37.91
C LEU A 159 10.72 7.07 -39.11
N THR A 160 11.04 8.34 -38.88
CA THR A 160 11.46 9.27 -39.94
C THR A 160 12.76 8.81 -40.61
N LYS A 161 13.70 8.29 -39.81
CA LYS A 161 14.95 7.72 -40.31
C LYS A 161 14.68 6.46 -41.16
N ALA A 162 13.78 5.59 -40.69
CA ALA A 162 13.38 4.38 -41.42
C ALA A 162 12.70 4.73 -42.75
N GLU A 163 11.79 5.71 -42.76
CA GLU A 163 11.13 6.21 -43.97
C GLU A 163 12.16 6.78 -44.96
N THR A 164 13.13 7.56 -44.48
CA THR A 164 14.19 8.13 -45.33
C THR A 164 15.05 7.03 -45.97
N ILE A 165 15.39 5.98 -45.20
CA ILE A 165 16.11 4.82 -45.70
C ILE A 165 15.28 4.07 -46.74
N GLN A 166 13.99 3.85 -46.47
CA GLN A 166 13.06 3.17 -47.38
C GLN A 166 12.83 3.94 -48.69
N LYS A 167 12.74 5.27 -48.62
CA LYS A 167 12.63 6.15 -49.79
C LYS A 167 13.92 6.20 -50.61
N SER A 168 15.06 5.94 -49.97
CA SER A 168 16.31 5.80 -50.71
C SER A 168 16.24 4.51 -51.53
N GLY A 169 16.21 4.60 -52.86
CA GLY A 169 16.24 3.43 -53.75
C GLY A 169 17.58 2.66 -53.73
N ARG A 170 18.49 2.98 -52.80
CA ARG A 170 19.82 2.39 -52.66
C ARG A 170 19.78 0.88 -52.35
N PRO A 171 19.04 0.38 -51.34
CA PRO A 171 18.83 -1.04 -51.13
C PRO A 171 18.23 -1.73 -52.37
N MET A 172 17.26 -1.10 -53.03
CA MET A 172 16.63 -1.67 -54.23
C MET A 172 17.61 -1.79 -55.41
N LYS A 173 18.50 -0.81 -55.61
CA LYS A 173 19.59 -0.91 -56.61
C LYS A 173 20.57 -2.02 -56.27
N CYS A 174 20.94 -2.19 -55.00
CA CYS A 174 21.84 -3.24 -54.56
C CYS A 174 21.24 -4.64 -54.81
N ILE A 175 19.96 -4.82 -54.46
CA ILE A 175 19.20 -6.05 -54.75
C ILE A 175 19.14 -6.33 -56.26
N GLY A 176 18.88 -5.30 -57.08
CA GLY A 176 18.85 -5.42 -58.53
C GLY A 176 20.19 -5.89 -59.12
N ILE A 177 21.31 -5.33 -58.65
CA ILE A 177 22.66 -5.75 -59.08
C ILE A 177 22.94 -7.20 -58.67
N LEU A 178 22.58 -7.60 -57.45
CA LEU A 178 22.75 -8.97 -56.97
C LEU A 178 21.99 -9.98 -57.85
N LEU A 179 20.73 -9.68 -58.19
CA LEU A 179 19.92 -10.52 -59.08
C LEU A 179 20.53 -10.61 -60.48
N ALA A 180 20.99 -9.49 -61.03
CA ALA A 180 21.67 -9.47 -62.34
C ALA A 180 22.91 -10.37 -62.34
N LEU A 181 23.75 -10.33 -61.31
CA LEU A 181 24.93 -11.18 -61.20
C LEU A 181 24.58 -12.67 -61.10
N ILE A 182 23.55 -13.02 -60.31
CA ILE A 182 23.07 -14.40 -60.20
C ILE A 182 22.61 -14.91 -61.58
N THR A 183 21.79 -14.14 -62.29
CA THR A 183 21.32 -14.54 -63.63
C THR A 183 22.47 -14.70 -64.62
N ALA A 184 23.43 -13.78 -64.64
CA ALA A 184 24.61 -13.90 -65.50
C ALA A 184 25.42 -15.17 -65.21
N MET A 185 25.67 -15.48 -63.93
CA MET A 185 26.37 -16.71 -63.52
C MET A 185 25.62 -17.97 -63.96
N THR A 186 24.30 -18.01 -63.81
CA THR A 186 23.49 -19.16 -64.26
C THR A 186 23.55 -19.35 -65.77
N ILE A 187 23.52 -18.28 -66.56
CA ILE A 187 23.64 -18.35 -68.03
C ILE A 187 25.02 -18.86 -68.44
N ILE A 188 26.09 -18.35 -67.83
CA ILE A 188 27.46 -18.80 -68.11
C ILE A 188 27.60 -20.30 -67.83
N LEU A 189 27.03 -20.79 -66.72
CA LEU A 189 27.07 -22.20 -66.33
C LEU A 189 26.31 -23.07 -67.34
N MET A 190 25.12 -22.63 -67.78
CA MET A 190 24.34 -23.33 -68.82
C MET A 190 25.06 -23.39 -70.17
N LEU A 191 25.65 -22.28 -70.61
CA LEU A 191 26.43 -22.25 -71.86
C LEU A 191 27.66 -23.17 -71.77
N LYS A 192 28.37 -23.16 -70.63
CA LYS A 192 29.52 -24.05 -70.40
C LYS A 192 29.13 -25.53 -70.31
N HIS A 193 27.92 -25.86 -69.87
CA HIS A 193 27.46 -27.25 -69.83
C HIS A 193 26.94 -27.72 -71.19
N LEU A 194 26.49 -26.80 -72.05
CA LEU A 194 25.96 -27.11 -73.38
C LEU A 194 27.06 -27.26 -74.45
N HIS A 195 28.24 -26.69 -74.22
CA HIS A 195 29.40 -26.70 -75.13
C HIS A 195 30.56 -27.49 -74.52
#